data_AF-A0A0S7Y927-F1
#
_entry.id   AF-A0A0S7Y927-F1
#
_cell.length_a   1.000
_cell.length_b   1.000
_cell.length_c   1.000
_cell.angle_alpha   90.00
_cell.angle_beta   90.00
_cell.angle_gamma   90.00
#
_symmetry.space_group_name_H-M   'P 1'
#
loop_
_entity.id
_entity.type
_entity.pdbx_description
1 polymer ?
#
loop_
_entity_poly.entity_id
_entity_poly.type
_entity_poly.pdbx_seq_one_letter_code
_entity_poly.pdbx_strand_id
1 'polypeptide(L)' 'IPIDGAQVSQVPQNYVSLEEDDARKVLALLDDLDNHDDVQKVHSNFDVAPEVLEKIQAG' A
#
# COMPACT_ATOMS: atom_id res chain seq x y z
N ILE A 1 29.29 3.74 -2.43
CA ILE A 1 27.87 3.41 -2.62
C ILE A 1 27.13 4.76 -2.70
N PRO A 2 26.59 5.15 -3.85
CA PRO A 2 25.76 6.35 -3.94
C PRO A 2 24.47 6.12 -3.13
N ILE A 3 24.02 7.14 -2.41
CA ILE A 3 22.77 7.09 -1.64
C ILE A 3 21.63 7.49 -2.58
N ASP A 4 20.69 6.58 -2.83
CA ASP A 4 19.51 6.83 -3.68
C ASP A 4 18.46 7.75 -3.02
N GLY A 5 18.48 7.88 -1.69
CA GLY A 5 17.60 8.80 -0.97
C GLY A 5 17.61 8.58 0.55
N ALA A 6 17.11 9.56 1.30
CA ALA A 6 16.90 9.46 2.74
C ALA A 6 15.60 10.17 3.14
N GLN A 7 14.69 9.46 3.81
CA GLN A 7 13.41 10.01 4.27
C GLN A 7 12.94 9.37 5.58
N VAL A 8 12.08 10.08 6.32
CA VAL A 8 11.39 9.53 7.49
C VAL A 8 10.06 8.92 7.04
N SER A 9 9.84 7.65 7.38
CA SER A 9 8.63 6.88 7.11
C SER A 9 8.22 6.08 8.35
N GLN A 10 6.94 5.72 8.45
CA GLN A 10 6.48 4.79 9.48
C GLN A 10 6.65 3.36 8.98
N VAL A 11 7.24 2.50 9.81
CA VAL A 11 7.39 1.07 9.54
C VAL A 11 6.45 0.32 10.50
N PRO A 12 5.51 -0.49 9.98
CA PRO A 12 4.58 -1.21 10.82
C PRO A 12 5.30 -2.30 11.63
N GLN A 13 4.82 -2.57 12.85
CA GLN A 13 5.40 -3.59 13.74
C GLN A 13 4.90 -5.01 13.43
N ASN A 14 3.78 -5.13 12.72
CA ASN A 14 3.15 -6.37 12.30
C ASN A 14 2.53 -6.19 10.91
N TYR A 15 2.23 -7.30 10.24
CA TYR A 15 1.56 -7.29 8.94
C TYR A 15 0.25 -8.07 9.00
N VAL A 16 -0.73 -7.62 8.22
CA VAL A 16 -2.05 -8.25 8.09
C VAL A 16 -2.22 -8.71 6.65
N SER A 17 -2.23 -10.01 6.42
CA SER A 17 -2.46 -10.57 5.10
C SER A 17 -3.91 -10.35 4.67
N LEU A 18 -4.11 -9.86 3.44
CA LEU A 18 -5.43 -9.65 2.85
C LEU A 18 -5.69 -10.62 1.70
N GLU A 19 -6.93 -11.09 1.62
CA GLU A 19 -7.45 -11.84 0.48
C GLU A 19 -7.90 -10.89 -0.64
N GLU A 20 -8.15 -11.43 -1.84
CA GLU A 20 -8.43 -10.66 -3.06
C GLU A 20 -9.53 -9.58 -2.91
N ASP A 21 -10.66 -9.94 -2.32
CA ASP A 21 -11.80 -9.02 -2.17
C ASP A 21 -11.50 -7.83 -1.26
N ASP A 22 -10.75 -8.07 -0.17
CA ASP A 22 -10.41 -7.02 0.79
C ASP A 22 -9.21 -6.20 0.31
N ALA A 23 -8.23 -6.84 -0.33
CA ALA A 23 -7.11 -6.16 -0.97
C ALA A 23 -7.60 -5.18 -2.04
N ARG A 24 -8.58 -5.54 -2.88
CA ARG A 24 -9.14 -4.64 -3.89
C ARG A 24 -9.76 -3.38 -3.27
N LYS A 25 -10.52 -3.53 -2.18
CA LYS A 25 -11.16 -2.40 -1.48
C LYS A 25 -10.12 -1.50 -0.81
N VAL A 26 -9.12 -2.11 -0.16
CA VAL A 26 -8.07 -1.37 0.55
C VAL A 26 -7.19 -0.61 -0.43
N LEU A 27 -6.80 -1.21 -1.56
CA LEU A 27 -6.02 -0.53 -2.60
C LEU A 27 -6.78 0.67 -3.17
N ALA A 28 -8.08 0.52 -3.47
CA ALA A 28 -8.89 1.66 -3.91
C ALA A 28 -8.95 2.78 -2.87
N LEU A 29 -9.07 2.43 -1.58
CA LEU A 29 -9.04 3.42 -0.50
C LEU A 29 -7.69 4.14 -0.41
N LEU A 30 -6.58 3.42 -0.59
CA LEU A 30 -5.25 4.05 -0.57
C LEU A 30 -5.10 5.05 -1.72
N ASP A 31 -5.54 4.67 -2.92
CA ASP A 31 -5.50 5.56 -4.09
C ASP A 31 -6.33 6.82 -3.84
N ASP A 32 -7.52 6.68 -3.27
CA ASP A 32 -8.37 7.83 -2.92
C ASP A 32 -7.71 8.75 -1.87
N LEU A 33 -7.03 8.16 -0.88
CA LEU A 33 -6.32 8.91 0.15
C LEU A 33 -5.07 9.62 -0.40
N ASP A 34 -4.29 8.96 -1.25
CA ASP A 34 -3.08 9.54 -1.86
C ASP A 34 -3.42 10.68 -2.83
N ASN A 35 -4.60 10.66 -3.45
CA ASN A 35 -5.06 11.72 -4.35
C ASN A 35 -5.67 12.93 -3.63
N HIS A 36 -5.74 12.92 -2.30
CA HIS A 36 -6.33 14.01 -1.53
C HIS A 36 -5.30 15.09 -1.19
N ASP A 37 -5.56 16.34 -1.56
CA ASP A 37 -4.63 17.48 -1.44
C ASP A 37 -4.07 17.71 -0.02
N ASP A 38 -4.86 17.42 1.02
CA ASP A 38 -4.44 17.55 2.43
C ASP A 38 -3.67 16.33 2.99
N VAL A 39 -3.58 15.23 2.25
CA VAL A 39 -2.88 14.01 2.68
C VAL A 39 -1.42 14.06 2.25
N GLN A 40 -0.50 13.99 3.21
CA GLN A 40 0.93 14.13 2.94
C GLN A 40 1.64 12.79 2.69
N LYS A 41 1.24 11.75 3.42
CA LYS A 41 1.81 10.40 3.34
C LYS A 41 0.79 9.38 3.84
N VAL A 42 0.59 8.32 3.08
CA VAL A 42 -0.18 7.15 3.50
C VAL A 42 0.77 6.00 3.82
N HIS A 43 0.48 5.28 4.91
CA HIS A 43 1.22 4.12 5.35
C HIS A 43 0.23 3.04 5.77
N SER A 44 0.53 1.79 5.45
CA SER A 44 -0.32 0.65 5.80
C SER A 44 0.52 -0.50 6.33
N ASN A 45 -0.16 -1.44 6.99
CA ASN A 45 0.44 -2.67 7.49
C ASN A 45 -0.13 -3.91 6.79
N PHE A 46 -0.85 -3.76 5.68
CA PHE A 46 -1.35 -4.93 4.97
C PHE A 46 -0.23 -5.60 4.18
N ASP A 47 -0.41 -6.89 3.94
CA ASP A 47 0.42 -7.71 3.07
C ASP A 47 -0.51 -8.39 2.06
N VAL A 48 -0.15 -8.35 0.78
CA VAL A 48 -0.96 -8.93 -0.29
C VAL A 48 -0.04 -9.79 -1.12
N ALA A 49 -0.41 -11.06 -1.30
CA ALA A 49 0.39 -11.99 -2.07
C ALA A 49 0.52 -11.51 -3.54
N PRO A 50 1.69 -11.67 -4.19
CA PRO A 50 1.92 -11.19 -5.55
C PRO A 50 0.85 -11.65 -6.55
N GLU A 51 0.39 -12.89 -6.42
CA GLU A 51 -0.67 -13.47 -7.26
C GLU A 51 -2.02 -12.74 -7.12
N VAL A 52 -2.33 -12.19 -5.94
CA VAL A 52 -3.54 -11.41 -5.70
C VAL A 52 -3.37 -10.01 -6.28
N LEU A 53 -2.20 -9.39 -6.12
CA LEU A 53 -1.89 -8.10 -6.73
C LEU A 53 -1.99 -8.14 -8.25
N GLU A 54 -1.44 -9.18 -8.89
CA GLU A 54 -1.52 -9.38 -10.34
C GLU A 54 -2.97 -9.47 -10.82
N LYS A 55 -3.83 -10.22 -10.11
CA LYS A 55 -5.26 -10.31 -10.45
C LYS A 55 -5.99 -8.99 -10.31
N ILE A 56 -5.67 -8.20 -9.29
CA ILE A 56 -6.29 -6.89 -9.07
C ILE A 56 -5.85 -5.90 -10.15
N GLN A 57 -4.58 -5.95 -10.59
CA GLN A 57 -4.06 -5.07 -11.64
C GLN A 57 -4.51 -5.47 -13.06
N ALA A 58 -4.77 -6.76 -13.29
CA ALA A 58 -5.18 -7.28 -14.60
C ALA A 58 -6.67 -7.09 -14.92
N GLY A 59 -7.50 -6.67 -13.96
CA GLY A 59 -8.95 -6.53 -14.12
C GLY A 59 -9.50 -5.24 -13.55
#